data_AF-A0A836LB76-F1
#
_entry.id   AF-A0A836LB76-F1
#
_cell.length_a   1.000
_cell.length_b   1.000
_cell.length_c   1.000
_cell.angle_alpha   90.00
_cell.angle_beta   90.00
_cell.angle_gamma   90.00
#
_symmetry.space_group_name_H-M   'P 1'
#
loop_
_entity.id
_entity.type
_entity.pdbx_description
1 polymer ?
#
loop_
_entity_poly.entity_id
_entity_poly.type
_entity_poly.pdbx_seq_one_letter_code
_entity_poly.pdbx_strand_id
1 'polypeptide(L)'
;MATSKGSADQSRKFGLKESREQYQQRRKEEKHLKWTNKLSKEDLGKLQTELDSLNRARFLAPQQNERKRLVQRMIRDLEATENEKSEVMPTVAPTQSTVDSDSDDDLLFSKDTVTNDEHKRLFVPRSVRRKPEIKPSEEKKSSQRLAENAEKELLAAVHDDDNTESFLDSLL
;
A
#
# COMPACT_ATOMS: atom_id res chain seq x y z
N MET A 1 -26.90 39.02 12.18
CA MET A 1 -25.70 38.27 11.74
C MET A 1 -25.61 37.00 12.59
N ALA A 2 -26.08 35.86 12.07
CA ALA A 2 -26.07 34.58 12.79
C ALA A 2 -24.94 33.71 12.25
N THR A 3 -23.95 33.39 13.09
CA THR A 3 -22.90 32.42 12.78
C THR A 3 -23.46 31.02 13.01
N SER A 4 -23.76 30.28 11.94
CA SER A 4 -24.11 28.86 12.03
C SER A 4 -22.88 28.06 12.48
N LYS A 5 -22.83 27.76 13.78
CA LYS A 5 -21.95 26.75 14.34
C LYS A 5 -22.50 25.41 13.86
N GLY A 6 -21.99 24.91 12.74
CA GLY A 6 -22.20 23.53 12.30
C GLY A 6 -21.53 22.58 13.28
N SER A 7 -22.16 22.33 14.42
CA SER A 7 -21.83 21.18 15.24
C SER A 7 -22.15 19.95 14.41
N ALA A 8 -21.11 19.21 14.00
CA ALA A 8 -21.27 17.83 13.60
C ALA A 8 -22.01 17.13 14.74
N ASP A 9 -23.29 16.86 14.51
CA ASP A 9 -24.22 16.30 15.48
C ASP A 9 -23.80 14.86 15.75
N GLN A 10 -22.80 14.69 16.63
CA GLN A 10 -22.40 13.40 17.15
C GLN A 10 -23.48 12.98 18.16
N SER A 11 -24.55 12.41 17.63
CA SER A 11 -25.51 11.61 18.39
C SER A 11 -24.72 10.66 19.30
N ARG A 12 -24.63 11.00 20.59
CA ARG A 12 -24.07 10.13 21.63
C ARG A 12 -24.98 8.92 21.68
N LYS A 13 -24.64 7.85 20.95
CA LYS A 13 -25.32 6.57 21.08
C LYS A 13 -25.11 6.12 22.52
N PHE A 14 -26.19 6.16 23.30
CA PHE A 14 -26.24 5.87 24.72
C PHE A 14 -25.45 4.60 25.06
N GLY A 15 -24.31 4.74 25.75
CA GLY A 15 -23.56 3.64 26.37
C GLY A 15 -22.88 2.61 25.45
N LEU A 16 -23.11 2.61 24.13
CA LEU A 16 -22.51 1.64 23.21
C LEU A 16 -21.17 2.19 22.68
N LYS A 17 -20.07 1.50 23.03
CA LYS A 17 -18.75 1.78 22.44
C LYS A 17 -18.83 1.53 20.93
N GLU A 18 -18.22 2.40 20.14
CA GLU A 18 -18.19 2.24 18.68
C GLU A 18 -17.57 0.89 18.29
N SER A 19 -18.07 0.29 17.21
CA SER A 19 -17.42 -0.88 16.62
C SER A 19 -16.08 -0.48 15.99
N ARG A 20 -15.12 -1.42 15.96
CA ARG A 20 -13.81 -1.22 15.30
C ARG A 20 -13.96 -0.77 13.85
N GLU A 21 -14.97 -1.26 13.14
CA GLU A 21 -15.25 -0.90 11.76
C GLU A 21 -15.73 0.55 11.65
N GLN A 22 -16.67 0.94 12.51
CA GLN A 22 -17.18 2.31 12.58
C GLN A 22 -16.06 3.32 12.90
N TYR A 23 -15.14 2.95 13.78
CA TYR A 23 -13.96 3.77 14.06
C TYR A 23 -13.07 3.94 12.83
N GLN A 24 -12.79 2.84 12.12
CA GLN A 24 -11.94 2.89 10.93
C GLN A 24 -12.57 3.69 9.80
N GLN A 25 -13.88 3.55 9.57
CA GLN A 25 -14.63 4.33 8.60
C GLN A 25 -14.57 5.82 8.94
N ARG A 26 -14.92 6.21 10.17
CA ARG A 26 -14.83 7.62 10.62
C ARG A 26 -13.42 8.19 10.44
N ARG A 27 -12.39 7.42 10.78
CA ARG A 27 -10.99 7.86 10.62
C ARG A 27 -10.59 8.02 9.16
N LYS A 28 -11.11 7.18 8.25
CA LYS A 28 -10.89 7.32 6.80
C LYS A 28 -11.60 8.56 6.28
N GLU A 29 -12.86 8.76 6.65
CA GLU A 29 -13.66 9.94 6.29
C GLU A 29 -13.01 11.23 6.79
N GLU A 30 -12.53 11.26 8.03
CA GLU A 30 -11.85 12.42 8.61
C GLU A 30 -10.55 12.75 7.85
N LYS A 31 -9.75 11.72 7.50
CA LYS A 31 -8.54 11.90 6.69
C LYS A 31 -8.88 12.42 5.29
N HIS A 32 -9.92 11.87 4.67
CA HIS A 32 -10.39 12.31 3.37
C HIS A 32 -10.85 13.78 3.42
N LEU A 33 -11.67 14.13 4.40
CA LEU A 33 -12.15 15.51 4.61
C LEU A 33 -11.01 16.49 4.87
N LYS A 34 -10.00 16.09 5.65
CA LYS A 34 -8.79 16.92 5.86
C LYS A 34 -8.01 17.12 4.57
N TRP A 35 -7.92 16.10 3.74
CA TRP A 35 -7.24 16.17 2.44
C TRP A 35 -8.00 17.06 1.46
N THR A 36 -9.31 16.88 1.30
CA THR A 36 -10.13 17.70 0.41
C THR A 36 -10.18 19.16 0.85
N ASN A 37 -10.27 19.43 2.16
CA ASN A 37 -10.18 20.79 2.72
C ASN A 37 -8.81 21.44 2.54
N LYS A 38 -7.76 20.63 2.38
CA LYS A 38 -6.44 21.13 2.02
C LYS A 38 -6.50 21.53 0.54
N LEU A 39 -6.77 20.56 -0.34
CA LEU A 39 -6.84 20.75 -1.80
C LEU A 39 -7.69 21.96 -2.22
N SER A 40 -8.82 22.22 -1.55
CA SER A 40 -9.70 23.35 -1.88
C SER A 40 -9.08 24.74 -1.68
N LYS A 41 -7.98 24.84 -0.93
CA LYS A 41 -7.26 26.09 -0.67
C LYS A 41 -6.06 26.27 -1.59
N GLU A 42 -5.61 25.20 -2.24
CA GLU A 42 -4.45 25.26 -3.11
C GLU A 42 -4.81 25.62 -4.54
N ASP A 43 -3.86 26.29 -5.19
CA ASP A 43 -3.97 26.77 -6.56
C ASP A 43 -3.18 25.83 -7.46
N LEU A 44 -3.87 25.27 -8.46
CA LEU A 44 -3.30 24.32 -9.42
C LEU A 44 -2.10 24.93 -10.16
N GLY A 45 -2.17 26.20 -10.56
CA GLY A 45 -1.07 26.87 -11.27
C GLY A 45 0.20 26.96 -10.41
N LYS A 46 0.04 27.31 -9.12
CA LYS A 46 1.18 27.35 -8.18
C LYS A 46 1.80 25.97 -7.98
N LEU A 47 0.97 24.93 -7.84
CA LEU A 47 1.45 23.56 -7.68
C LEU A 47 2.21 23.07 -8.92
N GLN A 48 1.74 23.40 -10.13
CA GLN A 48 2.44 23.08 -11.37
C GLN A 48 3.81 23.77 -11.45
N THR A 49 3.88 25.06 -11.12
CA THR A 49 5.18 25.78 -11.11
C THR A 49 6.16 25.21 -10.08
N GLU A 50 5.68 24.79 -8.90
CA GLU A 50 6.51 24.14 -7.89
C GLU A 50 7.00 22.78 -8.38
N LEU A 51 6.14 21.98 -9.00
CA LEU A 51 6.50 20.68 -9.56
C LEU A 51 7.57 20.83 -10.63
N ASP A 52 7.44 21.82 -11.52
CA ASP A 52 8.43 22.10 -12.56
C ASP A 52 9.76 22.54 -11.96
N SER A 53 9.74 23.38 -10.92
CA SER A 53 10.95 23.77 -10.19
C SER A 53 11.64 22.55 -9.56
N LEU A 54 10.88 21.65 -8.93
CA LEU A 54 11.41 20.42 -8.33
C LEU A 54 11.91 19.42 -9.39
N ASN A 55 11.31 19.39 -10.58
CA ASN A 55 11.77 18.56 -11.69
C ASN A 55 13.06 19.07 -12.33
N ARG A 56 13.26 20.38 -12.39
CA ARG A 56 14.48 21.00 -12.95
C ARG A 56 15.70 20.82 -12.05
N ALA A 57 15.50 20.65 -10.75
CA ALA A 57 16.58 20.44 -9.80
C ALA A 57 17.31 19.11 -10.06
N ARG A 58 18.64 19.16 -10.16
CA ARG A 58 19.49 17.97 -10.37
C ARG A 58 19.54 17.04 -9.17
N PHE A 59 19.41 17.58 -7.96
CA PHE A 59 19.44 16.83 -6.72
C PHE A 59 18.33 17.35 -5.80
N LEU A 60 17.59 16.42 -5.20
CA LEU A 60 16.54 16.70 -4.24
C LEU A 60 16.85 16.00 -2.92
N ALA A 61 16.77 16.75 -1.82
CA ALA A 61 16.81 16.16 -0.49
C ALA A 61 15.62 15.20 -0.29
N PRO A 62 15.70 14.21 0.61
CA PRO A 62 14.60 13.28 0.88
C PRO A 62 13.26 13.97 1.18
N GLN A 63 13.29 15.08 1.91
CA GLN A 63 12.11 15.89 2.19
C GLN A 63 11.53 16.54 0.93
N GLN A 64 12.38 16.97 0.00
CA GLN A 64 11.95 17.55 -1.27
C GLN A 64 11.37 16.48 -2.22
N ASN A 65 11.88 15.25 -2.17
CA ASN A 65 11.28 14.12 -2.90
C ASN A 65 9.88 13.79 -2.37
N GLU A 66 9.70 13.77 -1.05
CA GLU A 66 8.36 13.59 -0.46
C GLU A 66 7.44 14.76 -0.84
N ARG A 67 7.96 16.00 -0.80
CA ARG A 67 7.20 17.17 -1.24
C ARG A 67 6.77 17.04 -2.71
N LYS A 68 7.68 16.66 -3.61
CA LYS A 68 7.39 16.41 -5.03
C LYS A 68 6.29 15.36 -5.19
N ARG A 69 6.38 14.23 -4.47
CA ARG A 69 5.34 13.19 -4.48
C ARG A 69 3.98 13.72 -4.04
N LEU A 70 3.95 14.53 -2.98
CA LEU A 70 2.71 15.15 -2.49
C LEU A 70 2.15 16.16 -3.50
N VAL A 71 2.98 17.02 -4.08
CA VAL A 71 2.56 17.98 -5.12
C VAL A 71 1.96 17.25 -6.32
N GLN A 72 2.63 16.20 -6.81
CA GLN A 72 2.12 15.39 -7.92
C GLN A 72 0.77 14.75 -7.61
N ARG A 73 0.57 14.29 -6.37
CA ARG A 73 -0.72 13.75 -5.94
C ARG A 73 -1.78 14.85 -5.87
N MET A 74 -1.45 16.02 -5.31
CA MET A 74 -2.39 17.13 -5.22
C MET A 74 -2.86 17.59 -6.59
N ILE A 75 -1.94 17.69 -7.57
CA ILE A 75 -2.28 18.03 -8.96
C ILE A 75 -3.24 17.00 -9.55
N ARG A 76 -2.90 15.71 -9.47
CA ARG A 76 -3.77 14.63 -9.98
C ARG A 76 -5.16 14.64 -9.34
N ASP A 77 -5.23 14.82 -8.03
CA ASP A 77 -6.50 14.86 -7.30
C ASP A 77 -7.32 16.11 -7.69
N LEU A 78 -6.68 17.27 -7.92
CA LEU A 78 -7.35 18.48 -8.39
C LEU A 78 -7.86 18.33 -9.83
N GLU A 79 -7.03 17.82 -10.74
CA GLU A 79 -7.40 17.56 -12.14
C GLU A 79 -8.57 16.57 -12.24
N ALA A 80 -8.57 15.52 -11.41
CA ALA A 80 -9.70 14.58 -11.33
C ALA A 80 -11.01 15.27 -10.94
N THR A 81 -10.98 16.18 -9.94
CA THR A 81 -12.19 16.92 -9.55
C THR A 81 -12.66 17.95 -10.58
N GLU A 82 -11.77 18.43 -11.44
CA GLU A 82 -12.13 19.31 -12.55
C GLU A 82 -12.80 18.51 -13.69
N ASN A 83 -12.24 17.36 -14.03
CA ASN A 83 -12.82 16.45 -15.03
C ASN A 83 -14.22 15.96 -14.61
N GLU A 84 -14.41 15.57 -13.35
CA GLU A 84 -15.74 15.18 -12.83
C GLU A 84 -16.77 16.31 -12.93
N LYS A 85 -16.37 17.58 -12.76
CA LYS A 85 -17.29 18.72 -12.93
C LYS A 85 -17.65 18.97 -14.40
N SER A 86 -16.73 18.69 -15.32
CA SER A 86 -16.95 18.89 -16.75
C SER A 86 -17.91 17.88 -17.37
N GLU A 87 -18.00 16.66 -16.84
CA GLU A 87 -18.92 15.61 -17.30
C GLU A 87 -20.38 15.80 -16.83
N VAL A 88 -20.65 16.71 -15.89
CA VAL A 88 -21.99 16.96 -15.33
C VAL A 88 -22.77 18.03 -16.12
N MET A 89 -22.43 18.31 -17.38
CA MET A 89 -23.38 18.99 -18.29
C MET A 89 -24.46 18.00 -18.74
N PRO A 90 -25.75 18.24 -18.43
CA PRO A 90 -26.80 17.27 -18.71
C PRO A 90 -27.10 17.25 -20.21
N THR A 91 -26.56 16.25 -20.91
CA THR A 91 -27.05 15.88 -22.24
C THR A 91 -28.39 15.16 -22.06
N VAL A 92 -29.44 15.81 -22.54
CA VAL A 92 -30.84 15.38 -22.45
C VAL A 92 -31.09 14.15 -23.34
N ALA A 93 -31.45 13.01 -22.72
CA ALA A 93 -32.31 11.89 -23.18
C ALA A 93 -31.86 11.05 -24.42
N PRO A 94 -32.38 9.80 -24.66
CA PRO A 94 -33.59 9.18 -24.11
C PRO A 94 -33.48 7.72 -23.60
N THR A 95 -34.58 7.31 -22.96
CA THR A 95 -34.99 6.00 -22.40
C THR A 95 -34.68 4.75 -23.24
N GLN A 96 -34.34 3.62 -22.58
CA GLN A 96 -35.19 2.41 -22.42
C GLN A 96 -34.40 1.18 -21.90
N SER A 97 -35.14 0.31 -21.20
CA SER A 97 -35.04 -1.16 -21.17
C SER A 97 -34.67 -1.82 -19.84
N THR A 98 -35.73 -2.30 -19.20
CA THR A 98 -35.84 -3.43 -18.26
C THR A 98 -35.03 -4.65 -18.66
N VAL A 99 -34.35 -5.30 -17.69
CA VAL A 99 -34.18 -6.76 -17.65
C VAL A 99 -34.09 -7.21 -16.18
N ASP A 100 -34.94 -8.16 -15.81
CA ASP A 100 -34.90 -8.94 -14.57
C ASP A 100 -33.56 -9.68 -14.43
N SER A 101 -33.07 -9.85 -13.20
CA SER A 101 -32.13 -10.94 -12.94
C SER A 101 -32.31 -11.51 -11.54
N ASP A 102 -32.45 -12.82 -11.57
CA ASP A 102 -32.98 -13.74 -10.60
C ASP A 102 -32.05 -13.92 -9.40
N SER A 103 -32.68 -14.25 -8.28
CA SER A 103 -32.07 -14.51 -6.98
C SER A 103 -31.72 -15.98 -6.89
N ASP A 104 -30.42 -16.30 -6.77
CA ASP A 104 -30.00 -17.62 -6.28
C ASP A 104 -29.15 -17.47 -5.01
N ASP A 105 -29.79 -17.85 -3.90
CA ASP A 105 -29.19 -18.34 -2.67
C ASP A 105 -28.41 -19.63 -2.95
N ASP A 106 -27.22 -19.74 -2.37
CA ASP A 106 -26.65 -20.92 -1.69
C ASP A 106 -25.13 -21.02 -1.89
N LEU A 107 -24.39 -20.52 -0.90
CA LEU A 107 -23.04 -21.00 -0.62
C LEU A 107 -22.99 -21.53 0.80
N LEU A 108 -23.23 -22.85 0.87
CA LEU A 108 -22.92 -23.77 1.96
C LEU A 108 -21.53 -23.49 2.54
N PHE A 109 -21.47 -22.85 3.71
CA PHE A 109 -20.27 -22.86 4.54
C PHE A 109 -20.32 -24.05 5.48
N SER A 110 -19.49 -25.05 5.16
CA SER A 110 -19.22 -26.22 5.96
C SER A 110 -18.90 -25.89 7.41
N LYS A 111 -19.66 -26.57 8.27
CA LYS A 111 -19.40 -26.87 9.67
C LYS A 111 -17.96 -27.33 9.89
N ASP A 112 -17.23 -26.61 10.74
CA ASP A 112 -16.31 -27.13 11.77
C ASP A 112 -15.62 -25.97 12.52
N THR A 113 -16.40 -25.25 13.34
CA THR A 113 -15.84 -24.34 14.34
C THR A 113 -15.43 -25.13 15.57
N VAL A 114 -14.16 -25.52 15.65
CA VAL A 114 -13.56 -25.96 16.91
C VAL A 114 -13.48 -24.74 17.83
N THR A 115 -14.42 -24.65 18.77
CA THR A 115 -14.37 -23.70 19.87
C THR A 115 -13.17 -24.01 20.74
N ASN A 116 -12.12 -23.19 20.61
CA ASN A 116 -11.08 -23.11 21.63
C ASN A 116 -10.67 -21.63 21.79
N ASP A 117 -11.52 -20.88 22.50
CA ASP A 117 -11.30 -19.48 22.86
C ASP A 117 -11.07 -19.36 24.38
N GLU A 118 -10.22 -20.21 24.95
CA GLU A 118 -9.91 -20.18 26.40
C GLU A 118 -8.61 -19.42 26.74
N HIS A 119 -7.90 -18.87 25.75
CA HIS A 119 -6.59 -18.24 25.98
C HIS A 119 -6.49 -16.75 25.66
N LYS A 120 -7.59 -16.10 25.28
CA LYS A 120 -7.57 -14.67 24.96
C LYS A 120 -7.93 -13.81 26.17
N ARG A 121 -7.06 -13.80 27.20
CA ARG A 121 -6.95 -12.70 28.19
C ARG A 121 -5.83 -12.82 29.24
N LEU A 122 -4.84 -13.70 29.07
CA LEU A 122 -3.70 -13.68 29.98
C LEU A 122 -2.70 -12.59 29.54
N PHE A 123 -2.61 -11.51 30.33
CA PHE A 123 -1.51 -10.56 30.19
C PHE A 123 -0.22 -11.26 30.58
N VAL A 124 0.54 -11.75 29.60
CA VAL A 124 1.86 -12.34 29.82
C VAL A 124 2.91 -11.22 29.78
N PRO A 125 3.62 -10.94 30.89
CA PRO A 125 4.70 -9.96 30.92
C PRO A 125 5.77 -10.28 29.87
N ARG A 126 6.40 -9.24 29.32
CA ARG A 126 7.40 -9.38 28.25
C ARG A 126 8.58 -10.29 28.62
N SER A 127 8.94 -10.35 29.91
CA SER A 127 10.01 -11.23 30.43
C SER A 127 9.71 -12.72 30.26
N VAL A 128 8.44 -13.11 30.18
CA VAL A 128 7.99 -14.51 30.10
C VAL A 128 7.63 -14.91 28.65
N ARG A 129 7.53 -13.93 27.75
CA ARG A 129 7.27 -14.20 26.32
C ARG A 129 8.53 -14.79 25.68
N ARG A 130 8.65 -16.12 25.68
CA ARG A 130 9.61 -16.81 24.81
C ARG A 130 9.22 -16.52 23.36
N LYS A 131 10.16 -15.98 22.57
CA LYS A 131 9.95 -15.86 21.14
C LYS A 131 9.94 -17.27 20.54
N PRO A 132 9.03 -17.58 19.60
CA PRO A 132 9.17 -18.80 18.83
C PRO A 132 10.52 -18.74 18.13
N GLU A 133 11.37 -19.73 18.37
CA GLU A 133 12.58 -19.93 17.57
C GLU A 133 12.13 -20.04 16.12
N ILE A 134 12.61 -19.12 15.29
CA ILE A 134 12.47 -19.21 13.85
C ILE A 134 13.29 -20.45 13.47
N LYS A 135 12.64 -21.60 13.38
CA LYS A 135 13.20 -22.75 12.65
C LYS A 135 13.67 -22.19 11.31
N PRO A 136 14.91 -22.43 10.88
CA PRO A 136 15.40 -21.86 9.64
C PRO A 136 14.43 -22.27 8.52
N SER A 137 13.68 -21.30 8.01
CA SER A 137 12.79 -21.48 6.88
C SER A 137 13.61 -22.05 5.73
N GLU A 138 13.00 -22.91 4.92
CA GLU A 138 13.65 -23.54 3.77
C GLU A 138 14.24 -22.51 2.79
N GLU A 139 13.82 -21.25 2.86
CA GLU A 139 14.41 -20.10 2.15
C GLU A 139 15.87 -19.82 2.53
N LYS A 140 16.30 -20.11 3.77
CA LYS A 140 17.73 -20.04 4.12
C LYS A 140 18.51 -21.19 3.49
N LYS A 141 17.87 -22.35 3.30
CA LYS A 141 18.49 -23.49 2.61
C LYS A 141 18.61 -23.22 1.11
N SER A 142 17.66 -22.51 0.49
CA SER A 142 17.74 -22.19 -0.93
C SER A 142 18.83 -21.18 -1.25
N SER A 143 18.95 -20.10 -0.46
CA SER A 143 20.02 -19.11 -0.61
C SER A 143 21.41 -19.67 -0.32
N GLN A 144 21.54 -20.51 0.71
CA GLN A 144 22.80 -21.20 1.01
C GLN A 144 23.18 -22.21 -0.09
N ARG A 145 22.25 -22.99 -0.61
CA ARG A 145 22.50 -23.90 -1.75
C ARG A 145 22.90 -23.15 -3.02
N LEU A 146 22.35 -21.96 -3.23
CA LEU A 146 22.68 -21.13 -4.39
C LEU A 146 24.12 -20.59 -4.28
N ALA A 147 24.53 -20.19 -3.08
CA ALA A 147 25.92 -19.80 -2.79
C ALA A 147 26.89 -20.99 -2.94
N GLU A 148 26.56 -22.16 -2.39
CA GLU A 148 27.39 -23.37 -2.50
C GLU A 148 27.54 -23.86 -3.95
N ASN A 149 26.50 -23.73 -4.77
CA ASN A 149 26.57 -24.06 -6.20
C ASN A 149 27.44 -23.06 -6.97
N ALA A 150 27.32 -21.76 -6.69
CA ALA A 150 28.16 -20.75 -7.32
C ALA A 150 29.65 -20.91 -6.94
N GLU A 151 29.95 -21.27 -5.70
CA GLU A 151 31.32 -21.57 -5.27
C GLU A 151 31.89 -22.78 -6.02
N LYS A 152 31.11 -23.86 -6.17
CA LYS A 152 31.53 -25.04 -6.95
C LYS A 152 31.79 -24.71 -8.41
N GLU A 153 30.95 -23.88 -9.02
CA GLU A 153 31.13 -23.44 -10.42
C GLU A 153 32.43 -22.63 -10.58
N LEU A 154 32.71 -21.70 -9.66
CA LEU A 154 33.96 -20.93 -9.67
C LEU A 154 35.19 -21.81 -9.46
N LEU A 155 35.13 -22.80 -8.56
CA LEU A 155 36.24 -23.73 -8.33
C LEU A 155 36.44 -24.69 -9.51
N ALA A 156 35.37 -25.10 -10.19
CA ALA A 156 35.47 -25.94 -11.38
C ALA A 156 36.09 -25.19 -12.58
N ALA A 157 35.74 -23.91 -12.75
CA ALA A 157 36.31 -23.07 -13.80
C ALA A 157 37.83 -22.82 -13.65
N VAL A 158 38.39 -23.07 -12.46
CA VAL A 158 39.84 -22.92 -12.19
C VAL A 158 40.64 -24.18 -12.56
N HIS A 159 39.99 -25.32 -12.85
CA HIS A 159 40.68 -26.59 -13.12
C HIS A 159 40.79 -26.99 -14.61
N ASP A 160 40.26 -26.19 -15.54
CA ASP A 160 40.28 -26.54 -16.98
C ASP A 160 41.45 -25.94 -17.77
N ASP A 161 42.33 -25.13 -17.15
CA ASP A 161 43.45 -24.45 -17.84
C ASP A 161 44.85 -24.89 -17.35
N ASP A 162 44.98 -26.04 -16.69
CA ASP A 162 46.27 -26.65 -16.38
C ASP A 162 46.85 -27.46 -17.57
N ASN A 163 46.73 -26.94 -18.79
CA ASN A 163 47.44 -27.51 -19.94
C ASN A 163 48.85 -26.90 -20.04
N THR A 164 49.65 -27.12 -19.00
CA THR A 164 51.05 -26.67 -18.94
C THR A 164 51.90 -27.27 -20.07
N GLU A 165 51.47 -28.40 -20.64
CA GLU A 165 52.11 -29.01 -21.82
C GLU A 165 51.95 -28.14 -23.09
N SER A 166 50.80 -27.48 -23.31
CA SER A 166 50.63 -26.61 -24.49
C SER A 166 51.45 -25.32 -24.41
N PHE A 167 51.76 -24.85 -23.19
CA PHE A 167 52.69 -23.73 -23.01
C PHE A 167 54.13 -24.13 -23.34
N LEU A 168 54.57 -25.32 -22.93
CA LEU A 168 55.92 -25.81 -23.20
C LEU A 168 56.12 -26.16 -24.69
N ASP A 169 55.11 -26.69 -25.37
CA ASP A 169 55.16 -26.95 -26.81
C ASP A 169 55.24 -25.67 -27.65
N SER A 170 54.81 -24.51 -27.13
CA SER A 170 54.98 -23.21 -27.78
C SER A 170 56.40 -22.63 -27.65
N LEU A 171 57.27 -23.23 -26.85
CA LEU A 171 58.64 -22.78 -26.58
C LEU A 171 59.71 -23.53 -27.38
N LEU A 172 59.33 -24.55 -28.16
CA LEU A 172 60.16 -25.26 -29.13
C LEU A 172 59.89 -24.77 -30.56
#